data_AF-A0A844EH32-F1
#
_entry.id   AF-A0A844EH32-F1
#
_cell.length_a   1.000
_cell.length_b   1.000
_cell.length_c   1.000
_cell.angle_alpha   90.00
_cell.angle_beta   90.00
_cell.angle_gamma   90.00
#
_symmetry.space_group_name_H-M   'P 1'
#
loop_
_entity.id
_entity.type
_entity.pdbx_description
1 polymer ?
#
loop_
_entity_poly.entity_id
_entity_poly.type
_entity_poly.pdbx_seq_one_letter_code
_entity_poly.pdbx_strand_id
1 'polypeptide(L)'
;LGMNKLNYSENHLNFPWFNTANVISYMTWIISSLVGAVLGNFISNPEKFGLDFALVAMFIGLLYLQLISDKSIQFKLQLIVVGFVLVAIYFGLVFIPSSLLILLVTLVACSFGVVMKHAFF
;
A
#
# COMPACT_ATOMS: atom_id res chain seq x y z
N LEU A 1 10.33 -9.91 2.89
CA LEU A 1 11.63 -10.60 2.66
C LEU A 1 12.61 -10.47 3.83
N GLY A 2 12.86 -9.28 4.38
CA GLY A 2 13.77 -9.10 5.52
C GLY A 2 13.35 -9.82 6.82
N MET A 3 12.09 -9.68 7.23
CA MET A 3 11.55 -10.37 8.43
C MET A 3 11.55 -11.90 8.32
N ASN A 4 11.33 -12.46 7.12
CA ASN A 4 11.43 -13.91 6.91
C ASN A 4 12.88 -14.40 7.00
N LYS A 5 13.86 -13.62 6.57
CA LYS A 5 15.27 -14.00 6.66
C LYS A 5 15.87 -13.80 8.06
N LEU A 6 15.42 -12.78 8.79
CA LEU A 6 15.74 -12.54 10.20
C LEU A 6 15.36 -13.75 11.09
N ASN A 7 14.20 -14.36 10.83
CA ASN A 7 13.74 -15.56 11.55
C ASN A 7 14.60 -16.81 11.34
N TYR A 8 15.42 -16.86 10.27
CA TYR A 8 16.31 -17.98 9.95
C TYR A 8 17.79 -17.70 10.21
N SER A 9 18.16 -16.48 10.62
CA SER A 9 19.56 -16.01 10.65
C SER A 9 19.91 -15.26 11.93
N GLU A 10 19.34 -15.67 13.07
CA GLU A 10 19.66 -15.17 14.43
C GLU A 10 19.93 -13.66 14.52
N ASN A 11 19.01 -12.84 14.00
CA ASN A 11 19.08 -11.36 14.05
C ASN A 11 20.27 -10.68 13.35
N HIS A 12 21.11 -11.39 12.58
CA HIS A 12 22.23 -10.77 11.88
C HIS A 12 21.89 -10.53 10.40
N LEU A 13 21.40 -9.32 10.09
CA LEU A 13 21.23 -8.88 8.70
C LEU A 13 22.55 -8.33 8.15
N ASN A 14 23.17 -9.09 7.26
CA ASN A 14 24.40 -8.65 6.62
C ASN A 14 24.11 -7.48 5.65
N PHE A 15 24.83 -6.37 5.81
CA PHE A 15 24.70 -5.14 4.99
C PHE A 15 24.71 -5.39 3.48
N PRO A 16 25.56 -6.28 2.92
CA PRO A 16 25.55 -6.61 1.50
C PRO A 16 24.23 -7.22 1.04
N TRP A 17 23.55 -8.02 1.87
CA TRP A 17 22.29 -8.65 1.49
C TRP A 17 21.18 -7.60 1.35
N PHE A 18 21.11 -6.65 2.27
CA PHE A 18 20.14 -5.56 2.21
C PHE A 18 20.39 -4.70 0.96
N ASN A 19 21.65 -4.37 0.67
CA ASN A 19 22.01 -3.61 -0.52
C ASN A 19 21.65 -4.36 -1.81
N THR A 20 22.01 -5.65 -1.92
CA THR A 20 21.67 -6.47 -3.08
C THR A 20 20.16 -6.59 -3.29
N ALA A 21 19.39 -6.78 -2.22
CA ALA A 21 17.92 -6.85 -2.31
C ALA A 21 17.30 -5.53 -2.79
N ASN A 22 17.81 -4.39 -2.32
CA ASN A 22 17.37 -3.08 -2.80
C ASN A 22 17.75 -2.87 -4.27
N VAL A 23 18.99 -3.17 -4.66
CA VAL A 23 19.46 -3.07 -6.06
C VAL A 23 18.59 -3.92 -6.98
N ILE A 24 18.30 -5.17 -6.63
CA ILE A 24 17.41 -6.03 -7.41
C ILE A 24 16.01 -5.41 -7.51
N SER A 25 15.47 -4.88 -6.41
CA SER A 25 14.14 -4.27 -6.41
C SER A 25 14.06 -3.05 -7.34
N TYR A 26 15.07 -2.17 -7.30
CA TYR A 26 15.17 -1.02 -8.21
C TYR A 26 15.32 -1.46 -9.67
N MET A 27 16.16 -2.47 -9.94
CA MET A 27 16.33 -3.02 -11.29
C MET A 27 15.02 -3.61 -11.82
N THR A 28 14.30 -4.41 -11.03
CA THR A 28 13.00 -4.95 -11.40
C THR A 28 11.98 -3.84 -11.65
N TRP A 29 11.98 -2.78 -10.83
CA TRP A 29 11.08 -1.64 -10.99
C TRP A 29 11.35 -0.87 -12.29
N ILE A 30 12.62 -0.61 -12.61
CA ILE A 30 13.02 0.03 -13.87
C ILE A 30 12.58 -0.81 -15.06
N ILE A 31 12.90 -2.11 -15.06
CA ILE A 31 12.54 -3.03 -16.16
C ILE A 31 11.03 -3.10 -16.32
N SER A 32 10.28 -3.26 -15.23
CA SER A 32 8.81 -3.33 -15.26
C SER A 32 8.19 -2.03 -15.78
N SER A 33 8.72 -0.87 -15.39
CA SER A 33 8.24 0.43 -15.85
C SER A 33 8.54 0.63 -17.34
N LEU A 34 9.71 0.19 -17.82
CA LEU A 34 10.12 0.32 -19.21
C LEU A 34 9.28 -0.60 -20.11
N VAL A 35 9.05 -1.84 -19.67
CA VAL A 35 8.14 -2.78 -20.33
C VAL A 35 6.70 -2.23 -20.35
N GLY A 36 6.23 -1.69 -19.23
CA GLY A 36 4.91 -1.06 -19.12
C GLY A 36 4.74 0.15 -20.05
N ALA A 37 5.78 0.98 -20.18
CA ALA A 37 5.77 2.14 -21.09
C ALA A 37 5.75 1.72 -22.57
N VAL A 38 6.54 0.71 -22.95
CA VAL A 38 6.59 0.20 -24.32
C VAL A 38 5.26 -0.48 -24.70
N LEU A 39 4.72 -1.32 -23.81
CA LEU A 39 3.42 -1.96 -24.01
C LEU A 39 2.26 -0.95 -24.02
N GLY A 40 2.33 0.07 -23.14
CA GLY A 40 1.36 1.16 -23.08
C GLY A 40 1.33 1.99 -24.36
N ASN A 41 2.47 2.22 -25.00
CA ASN A 41 2.54 2.90 -26.30
C ASN A 41 1.88 2.09 -27.43
N PHE A 42 1.87 0.76 -27.32
CA PHE A 42 1.25 -0.13 -28.31
C PHE A 42 -0.29 -0.20 -28.19
N ILE A 43 -0.85 0.12 -27.02
CA ILE A 43 -2.29 0.06 -26.75
C ILE A 43 -2.94 1.39 -27.18
N SER A 44 -3.51 1.42 -28.39
CA SER A 44 -4.04 2.64 -29.01
C SER A 44 -5.42 3.10 -28.48
N ASN A 45 -6.00 2.42 -27.48
CA ASN A 45 -7.24 2.83 -26.80
C ASN A 45 -7.42 2.05 -25.48
N PRO A 46 -6.75 2.45 -24.39
CA PRO A 46 -6.77 1.72 -23.12
C PRO A 46 -8.15 1.64 -22.46
N GLU A 47 -9.03 2.62 -22.71
CA GLU A 47 -10.39 2.69 -22.17
C GLU A 47 -11.26 1.50 -22.60
N LYS A 48 -11.12 1.01 -23.85
CA LYS A 48 -11.87 -0.16 -24.34
C LYS A 48 -11.49 -1.48 -23.65
N PHE A 49 -10.28 -1.54 -23.08
CA PHE A 49 -9.78 -2.73 -22.40
C PHE A 49 -10.06 -2.73 -20.90
N GLY A 50 -10.75 -1.71 -20.37
CA GLY A 50 -11.04 -1.61 -18.93
C GLY A 50 -9.79 -1.36 -18.09
N LEU A 51 -8.73 -0.79 -18.67
CA LEU A 51 -7.47 -0.55 -17.95
C LEU A 51 -7.62 0.49 -16.82
N ASP A 52 -8.65 1.34 -16.86
CA ASP A 52 -9.00 2.22 -15.74
C ASP A 52 -9.42 1.44 -14.48
N PHE A 53 -10.01 0.25 -14.67
CA PHE A 53 -10.35 -0.62 -13.55
C PHE A 53 -9.13 -1.30 -12.94
N ALA A 54 -8.04 -1.49 -13.70
CA ALA A 54 -6.83 -2.15 -13.20
C ALA A 54 -6.20 -1.39 -12.02
N LEU A 55 -6.23 -0.06 -12.05
CA LEU A 55 -5.72 0.78 -10.97
C LEU A 55 -6.56 0.64 -9.69
N VAL A 56 -7.88 0.65 -9.81
CA VAL A 56 -8.79 0.42 -8.66
C VAL A 56 -8.60 -0.99 -8.10
N ALA A 57 -8.51 -1.99 -8.97
CA ALA A 57 -8.28 -3.38 -8.58
C ALA A 57 -6.96 -3.58 -7.83
N MET A 58 -5.89 -2.88 -8.24
CA MET A 58 -4.60 -2.90 -7.52
C MET A 58 -4.74 -2.44 -6.07
N PHE A 59 -5.40 -1.30 -5.82
CA PHE A 59 -5.58 -0.79 -4.47
C PHE A 59 -6.46 -1.70 -3.60
N ILE A 60 -7.51 -2.28 -4.16
CA ILE A 60 -8.34 -3.28 -3.45
C ILE A 60 -7.53 -4.53 -3.13
N GLY A 61 -6.72 -5.02 -4.07
CA GLY A 61 -5.83 -6.16 -3.87
C GLY A 61 -4.81 -5.91 -2.77
N LEU A 62 -4.18 -4.73 -2.76
CA LEU A 62 -3.26 -4.32 -1.70
C LEU A 62 -3.96 -4.24 -0.34
N LEU A 63 -5.15 -3.63 -0.26
CA LEU A 63 -5.93 -3.57 0.97
C LEU A 63 -6.26 -4.98 1.49
N TYR A 64 -6.72 -5.87 0.62
CA TYR A 64 -7.02 -7.26 0.97
C TYR A 64 -5.78 -8.01 1.50
N LEU A 65 -4.67 -7.94 0.76
CA LEU A 65 -3.42 -8.58 1.18
C LEU A 65 -2.90 -8.00 2.49
N GLN A 66 -3.04 -6.70 2.72
CA GLN A 66 -2.60 -6.07 3.95
C GLN A 66 -3.45 -6.50 5.15
N LEU A 67 -4.77 -6.66 4.97
CA LEU A 67 -5.67 -7.16 6.02
C LEU A 67 -5.38 -8.61 6.43
N ILE A 68 -5.03 -9.50 5.49
CA ILE A 68 -4.82 -10.92 5.78
C ILE A 68 -3.36 -11.25 6.18
N SER A 69 -2.39 -10.53 5.62
CA SER A 69 -0.97 -10.79 5.80
C SER A 69 -0.45 -10.22 7.13
N ASP A 70 -1.03 -9.11 7.59
CA ASP A 70 -0.66 -8.50 8.85
C ASP A 70 -1.39 -9.17 10.03
N LYS A 71 -0.86 -10.31 10.47
CA LYS A 71 -1.35 -11.09 11.62
C LYS A 71 -1.07 -10.41 12.97
N SER A 72 -0.26 -9.35 12.99
CA SER A 72 0.14 -8.67 14.24
C SER A 72 -0.93 -7.74 14.79
N ILE A 73 -1.89 -7.34 13.95
CA ILE A 73 -2.97 -6.43 14.29
C ILE A 73 -4.29 -7.19 14.24
N GLN A 74 -5.18 -6.90 15.19
CA GLN A 74 -6.50 -7.50 15.25
C GLN A 74 -7.33 -7.06 14.03
N PHE A 75 -7.91 -8.02 13.31
CA PHE A 75 -8.70 -7.77 12.09
C PHE A 75 -9.84 -6.76 12.31
N LYS A 76 -10.45 -6.76 13.51
CA LYS A 76 -11.49 -5.80 13.91
C LYS A 76 -10.97 -4.35 13.89
N LEU A 77 -9.76 -4.12 14.38
CA LEU A 77 -9.16 -2.78 14.40
C LEU A 77 -8.91 -2.28 12.98
N GLN A 78 -8.37 -3.14 12.12
CA GLN A 78 -8.12 -2.78 10.72
C GLN A 78 -9.42 -2.41 9.98
N LEU A 79 -10.50 -3.17 10.18
CA LEU A 79 -11.82 -2.85 9.62
C LEU A 79 -12.37 -1.51 10.11
N ILE A 80 -12.21 -1.20 11.41
CA ILE A 80 -12.63 0.09 11.99
C ILE A 80 -11.86 1.25 11.36
N VAL A 81 -10.54 1.12 11.20
CA VAL A 81 -9.70 2.16 10.60
C VAL A 81 -10.05 2.36 9.12
N VAL A 82 -10.27 1.27 8.36
CA VAL A 82 -10.72 1.36 6.95
C VAL A 82 -12.07 2.07 6.87
N GLY A 83 -13.03 1.71 7.73
CA GLY A 83 -14.33 2.39 7.78
C GLY A 83 -14.22 3.88 8.10
N PHE A 84 -13.36 4.23 9.08
CA PHE A 84 -13.08 5.62 9.44
C PHE A 84 -12.51 6.41 8.26
N VAL A 85 -11.51 5.86 7.54
CA VAL A 85 -10.91 6.50 6.37
C VAL A 85 -11.96 6.74 5.28
N LEU A 86 -12.80 5.76 4.97
CA LEU A 86 -13.85 5.89 3.95
C LEU A 86 -14.82 7.04 4.27
N VAL A 87 -15.26 7.11 5.53
CA VAL A 87 -16.15 8.18 6.02
C VAL A 87 -15.44 9.54 5.96
N ALA A 88 -14.20 9.62 6.45
CA ALA A 88 -13.43 10.86 6.47
C ALA A 88 -13.13 11.40 5.07
N ILE A 89 -12.83 10.52 4.10
CA ILE A 89 -12.65 10.93 2.71
C ILE A 89 -13.97 11.42 2.11
N TYR A 90 -15.07 10.67 2.29
CA TYR A 90 -16.37 11.04 1.74
C TYR A 90 -16.82 12.44 2.20
N PHE A 91 -16.70 12.73 3.50
CA PHE A 91 -17.04 14.05 4.03
C PHE A 91 -16.01 15.13 3.69
N GLY A 92 -14.72 14.80 3.68
CA GLY A 92 -13.66 15.76 3.41
C GLY A 92 -13.71 16.30 1.98
N LEU A 93 -14.15 15.50 1.01
CA LEU A 93 -14.14 15.86 -0.42
C LEU A 93 -15.04 17.06 -0.71
N VAL A 94 -15.98 17.37 0.18
CA VAL A 94 -16.86 18.54 0.09
C VAL A 94 -16.12 19.85 0.37
N PHE A 95 -15.06 19.82 1.18
CA PHE A 95 -14.41 21.03 1.70
C PHE A 95 -13.03 21.33 1.09
N ILE A 96 -12.29 20.31 0.65
CA ILE A 96 -10.85 20.43 0.33
C ILE A 96 -10.52 19.65 -0.96
N PRO A 97 -9.57 20.13 -1.80
CA PRO A 97 -9.06 19.37 -2.95
C PRO A 97 -8.50 18.00 -2.54
N SER A 98 -8.74 17.00 -3.41
CA SER A 98 -8.44 15.59 -3.16
C SER A 98 -6.99 15.31 -2.72
N SER A 99 -6.00 15.97 -3.34
CA SER A 99 -4.59 15.77 -3.03
C SER A 99 -4.21 16.19 -1.61
N LEU A 100 -4.73 17.32 -1.11
CA LEU A 100 -4.48 17.76 0.27
C LEU A 100 -5.29 16.93 1.28
N LEU A 101 -6.52 16.57 0.92
CA LEU A 101 -7.39 15.75 1.73
C LEU A 101 -6.79 14.38 2.03
N ILE A 102 -6.26 13.68 1.02
CA ILE A 102 -5.68 12.34 1.20
C ILE A 102 -4.53 12.40 2.21
N LEU A 103 -3.67 13.42 2.14
CA LEU A 103 -2.59 13.62 3.12
C LEU A 103 -3.13 13.80 4.54
N LEU A 104 -4.09 14.70 4.73
CA LEU A 104 -4.67 15.00 6.05
C LEU A 104 -5.40 13.78 6.63
N VAL A 105 -6.25 13.13 5.84
CA VAL A 105 -7.01 11.95 6.28
C VAL A 105 -6.07 10.80 6.63
N THR A 106 -4.99 10.59 5.86
CA THR A 106 -4.00 9.56 6.16
C THR A 106 -3.33 9.82 7.51
N LEU A 107 -2.93 11.07 7.77
CA LEU A 107 -2.25 11.44 9.02
C LEU A 107 -3.19 11.23 10.24
N VAL A 108 -4.43 11.69 10.14
CA VAL A 108 -5.45 11.51 11.19
C VAL A 108 -5.79 10.03 11.38
N ALA A 109 -5.96 9.27 10.30
CA ALA A 109 -6.28 7.84 10.37
C ALA A 109 -5.15 7.02 11.00
N CYS A 110 -3.88 7.35 10.70
CA CYS A 110 -2.73 6.73 11.34
C CYS A 110 -2.71 7.03 12.85
N SER A 111 -2.89 8.30 13.24
CA SER A 111 -2.97 8.67 14.67
C SER A 111 -4.12 7.95 15.38
N PHE A 112 -5.31 7.92 14.76
CA PHE A 112 -6.48 7.21 15.30
C PHE A 112 -6.22 5.70 15.44
N GLY A 113 -5.64 5.07 14.42
CA GLY A 113 -5.31 3.64 14.45
C GLY A 113 -4.33 3.27 15.57
N VAL A 114 -3.31 4.10 15.82
CA VAL A 114 -2.34 3.89 16.91
C VAL A 114 -2.98 4.06 18.28
N VAL A 115 -3.81 5.09 18.46
CA VAL A 115 -4.53 5.32 19.73
C VAL A 115 -5.49 4.17 20.02
N MET A 116 -6.28 3.75 19.02
CA MET A 116 -7.20 2.62 19.15
C MET A 116 -6.47 1.30 19.42
N LYS A 117 -5.30 1.08 18.82
CA LYS A 117 -4.44 -0.07 19.15
C LYS A 117 -4.08 -0.04 20.63
N HIS A 118 -3.47 1.04 21.13
CA HIS A 118 -3.02 1.12 22.52
C HIS A 118 -4.13 1.18 23.58
N ALA A 119 -5.30 1.72 23.26
CA ALA A 119 -6.39 1.89 24.21
C ALA A 119 -7.26 0.63 24.39
N PHE A 120 -7.36 -0.22 23.36
CA PHE A 120 -8.28 -1.36 23.35
C PHE A 120 -7.62 -2.73 23.13
N PHE A 121 -6.34 -2.78 22.72
CA PHE A 121 -5.63 -4.02 22.37
C PHE A 121 -4.19 -4.05 22.89
#